data_AF-A0A961PHX9-F1
#
_entry.id   AF-A0A961PHX9-F1
#
_cell.length_a   1.000
_cell.length_b   1.000
_cell.length_c   1.000
_cell.angle_alpha   90.00
_cell.angle_beta   90.00
_cell.angle_gamma   90.00
#
_symmetry.space_group_name_H-M   'P 1'
#
loop_
_entity.id
_entity.type
_entity.pdbx_description
1 polymer ?
#
loop_
_entity_poly.entity_id
_entity_poly.type
_entity_poly.pdbx_seq_one_letter_code
_entity_poly.pdbx_strand_id
1 'polypeptide(L)' 'MADYPTSFTKEDLLKCAAGDLFGPGNAQLPAPPML' A
#
# COMPACT_ATOMS: atom_id res chain seq x y z
N MET A 1 3.48 -19.02 9.00
CA MET A 1 2.72 -17.94 8.32
C MET A 1 3.42 -16.65 8.62
N ALA A 2 3.68 -15.80 7.62
CA ALA A 2 4.13 -14.44 7.88
C ALA A 2 2.99 -13.67 8.57
N ASP A 3 3.33 -12.95 9.64
CA ASP A 3 2.39 -12.14 10.40
C ASP A 3 2.15 -10.85 9.60
N TYR A 4 1.05 -10.81 8.85
CA TYR A 4 0.69 -9.65 8.04
C TYR A 4 -0.31 -8.79 8.82
N PRO A 5 -0.15 -7.45 8.81
CA PRO A 5 -1.16 -6.57 9.37
C PRO A 5 -2.50 -6.77 8.64
N THR A 6 -3.58 -6.88 9.41
CA THR A 6 -4.96 -7.04 8.91
C THR A 6 -5.69 -5.72 8.72
N SER A 7 -5.05 -4.62 9.12
CA SER A 7 -5.59 -3.26 9.09
C SER A 7 -4.49 -2.30 8.67
N PHE A 8 -4.80 -1.34 7.81
CA PHE A 8 -3.89 -0.29 7.36
C PHE A 8 -4.53 1.08 7.54
N THR A 9 -3.71 2.07 7.88
CA THR A 9 -4.18 3.46 7.94
C THR A 9 -4.25 4.06 6.55
N LYS A 10 -4.95 5.19 6.41
CA LYS A 10 -4.97 5.96 5.15
C LYS A 10 -3.56 6.33 4.66
N GLU A 11 -2.66 6.65 5.59
CA GLU A 11 -1.26 6.98 5.28
C GLU A 11 -0.51 5.78 4.71
N ASP A 12 -0.79 4.57 5.19
CA ASP A 12 -0.18 3.35 4.66
C ASP A 12 -0.71 3.02 3.26
N LEU A 13 -2.00 3.27 3.00
CA LEU A 13 -2.57 3.13 1.67
C LEU A 13 -1.96 4.14 0.68
N LEU A 14 -1.65 5.36 1.12
CA LEU A 14 -0.95 6.35 0.30
C LEU A 14 0.48 5.92 -0.01
N LYS A 15 1.21 5.36 0.97
CA LYS A 15 2.55 4.78 0.74
C LYS A 15 2.52 3.59 -0.21
N CYS A 16 1.45 2.79 -0.17
CA CYS A 16 1.24 1.71 -1.11
C CYS A 16 1.01 2.22 -2.54
N ALA A 17 0.22 3.28 -2.71
CA ALA A 17 0.03 3.91 -4.01
C ALA A 17 1.31 4.56 -4.56
N ALA A 18 2.21 5.01 -3.68
CA ALA A 18 3.53 5.50 -4.07
C ALA A 18 4.52 4.39 -4.44
N GLY A 19 4.22 3.12 -4.14
CA GLY A 19 5.13 1.99 -4.35
C GLY A 19 6.09 1.72 -3.20
N ASP A 20 5.98 2.46 -2.10
CA ASP A 20 6.91 2.40 -0.98
C ASP A 20 6.54 1.31 0.05
N LEU A 21 5.30 0.80 0.02
CA LEU A 21 4.84 -0.20 1.00
C LEU A 21 5.27 -1.63 0.64
N PHE A 22 5.11 -2.03 -0.62
CA PHE A 22 5.41 -3.40 -1.06
C PHE A 22 6.71 -3.49 -1.86
N GLY A 23 7.31 -2.37 -2.26
CA GLY A 23 8.56 -2.33 -3.02
C GLY A 23 8.39 -2.36 -4.55
N PRO A 24 9.47 -2.10 -5.30
CA PRO A 24 9.43 -1.96 -6.75
C PRO A 24 9.08 -3.28 -7.44
N GLY A 25 8.18 -3.22 -8.44
CA GLY A 25 7.73 -4.39 -9.20
C GLY A 25 6.58 -5.18 -8.55
N ASN A 26 6.16 -4.80 -7.35
CA ASN A 26 4.97 -5.35 -6.70
C ASN A 26 3.71 -4.51 -7.01
N ALA A 27 2.54 -5.07 -6.70
CA ALA A 27 1.27 -4.38 -6.90
C ALA A 27 1.20 -3.07 -6.09
N GLN A 28 0.70 -2.02 -6.74
CA GLN A 28 0.53 -0.69 -6.16
C GLN A 28 -0.97 -0.35 -6.14
N LEU A 29 -1.40 0.40 -5.13
CA LEU A 29 -2.74 0.97 -5.12
C LEU A 29 -2.84 2.15 -6.11
N PRO A 30 -4.04 2.47 -6.63
CA PRO A 30 -4.25 3.68 -7.41
C PRO A 30 -4.03 4.93 -6.55
N ALA A 31 -3.50 6.00 -7.13
CA ALA A 31 -3.40 7.29 -6.45
C ALA A 31 -4.78 8.01 -6.39
N PRO A 32 -4.99 8.97 -5.46
CA PRO A 32 -6.18 9.81 -5.44
C PRO A 32 -6.42 10.49 -6.82
N PRO A 33 -7.68 10.61 -7.30
CA PRO A 33 -8.96 10.43 -6.59
C PRO A 33 -9.48 8.99 -6.53
N MET A 34 -8.74 8.01 -7.03
CA MET A 34 -9.18 6.62 -7.11
C MET A 34 -8.76 5.75 -5.91
N LEU A 35 -8.08 6.34 -4.91
CA LEU A 35 -7.63 5.70 -3.68
C LEU A 35 -8.71 5.65 -2.60
#